data_AF-A0A0X8VDF8-F1
#
_entry.id   AF-A0A0X8VDF8-F1
#
_cell.length_a   1.000
_cell.length_b   1.000
_cell.length_c   1.000
_cell.angle_alpha   90.00
_cell.angle_beta   90.00
_cell.angle_gamma   90.00
#
_symmetry.space_group_name_H-M   'P 1'
#
loop_
_entity.id
_entity.type
_entity.pdbx_description
1 polymer ?
#
loop_
_entity_poly.entity_id
_entity_poly.type
_entity_poly.pdbx_seq_one_letter_code
_entity_poly.pdbx_strand_id
1 'polypeptide(L)' 'MNKDSIVIFTAKAARKLLKEGFTMIDIKPDKNDIDGKRSVFVFEYSKELMEKLMEK' A
#
# COMPACT_ATOMS: atom_id res chain seq x y z
N MET A 1 3.82 15.13 5.32
CA MET A 1 3.39 13.82 4.78
C MET A 1 2.40 14.15 3.68
N ASN A 2 2.82 14.05 2.41
CA ASN A 2 1.95 14.38 1.27
C ASN A 2 0.67 13.55 1.38
N LYS A 3 -0.47 14.19 1.14
CA LYS A 3 -1.81 13.59 1.31
C LYS A 3 -2.16 12.59 0.20
N ASP A 4 -1.16 12.17 -0.59
CA ASP A 4 -1.34 11.55 -1.91
C ASP A 4 -0.77 10.12 -1.94
N SER A 5 -0.85 9.39 -0.82
CA SER A 5 -0.40 7.99 -0.77
C SER A 5 -1.23 7.11 0.15
N ILE A 6 -1.29 5.83 -0.18
CA ILE A 6 -2.03 4.80 0.56
C ILE A 6 -1.05 3.74 1.04
N VAL A 7 -1.13 3.38 2.33
CA VAL A 7 -0.26 2.37 2.93
C VAL A 7 -0.98 1.03 3.01
N ILE A 8 -0.36 0.00 2.44
CA ILE A 8 -0.85 -1.38 2.42
C ILE A 8 0.09 -2.24 3.27
N PHE A 9 -0.46 -2.95 4.26
CA PHE A 9 0.31 -3.70 5.25
C PHE A 9 0.56 -5.17 4.87
N THR A 10 -0.08 -5.68 3.80
CA THR A 10 0.07 -7.09 3.41
C THR A 10 0.64 -7.22 2.00
N ALA A 11 1.64 -8.11 1.86
CA ALA A 11 2.25 -8.40 0.57
C ALA A 11 1.26 -9.00 -0.43
N LYS A 12 0.24 -9.73 0.04
CA LYS A 12 -0.82 -10.29 -0.81
C LYS A 12 -1.65 -9.19 -1.46
N ALA A 13 -2.08 -8.19 -0.69
CA ALA A 13 -2.83 -7.05 -1.22
C ALA A 13 -1.97 -6.21 -2.17
N ALA A 14 -0.73 -5.90 -1.79
CA ALA A 14 0.20 -5.15 -2.63
C ALA A 14 0.41 -5.83 -4.01
N ARG A 15 0.63 -7.15 -4.02
CA ARG A 15 0.75 -7.92 -5.28
C ARG A 15 -0.53 -7.88 -6.13
N LYS A 16 -1.71 -7.88 -5.51
CA LYS A 16 -2.98 -7.78 -6.24
C LYS A 16 -3.08 -6.41 -6.92
N LEU A 17 -2.79 -5.33 -6.20
CA LEU A 17 -2.83 -3.97 -6.73
C LEU A 17 -1.83 -3.75 -7.87
N LEU A 18 -0.61 -4.29 -7.74
CA LEU A 18 0.38 -4.23 -8.82
C LEU A 18 -0.09 -4.95 -10.09
N LYS A 19 -0.73 -6.13 -9.96
CA LYS A 19 -1.29 -6.87 -11.10
C LYS A 19 -2.42 -6.12 -11.79
N GLU A 20 -3.10 -5.23 -11.06
CA GLU A 20 -4.21 -4.42 -11.55
C GLU A 20 -3.75 -3.08 -12.11
N GLY A 21 -2.45 -2.78 -12.06
CA GLY A 21 -1.86 -1.59 -12.68
C GLY A 21 -1.67 -0.39 -11.75
N PHE A 22 -1.93 -0.52 -10.45
CA PHE A 22 -1.69 0.57 -9.51
C PHE A 22 -0.20 0.77 -9.24
N THR A 23 0.20 2.04 -9.09
CA THR A 23 1.60 2.44 -8.89
C THR A 23 2.00 2.35 -7.42
N MET A 24 2.96 1.48 -7.12
CA MET A 24 3.69 1.50 -5.85
C MET A 24 4.83 2.51 -5.94
N ILE A 25 4.88 3.45 -5.00
CA ILE A 25 5.84 4.56 -5.00
C ILE A 25 6.96 4.38 -3.98
N ASP A 26 6.75 3.54 -2.95
CA ASP A 26 7.74 3.28 -1.91
C ASP A 26 7.48 1.94 -1.18
N ILE A 27 8.54 1.38 -0.58
CA ILE A 27 8.49 0.24 0.35
C ILE A 27 9.37 0.59 1.53
N LYS A 28 8.78 0.57 2.74
CA LYS A 28 9.50 0.95 3.97
C LYS A 28 9.24 -0.06 5.09
N PRO A 29 10.12 -0.14 6.10
CA PRO A 29 9.87 -0.97 7.27
C PRO A 29 8.58 -0.52 7.99
N ASP A 30 7.82 -1.49 8.50
CA ASP A 30 6.72 -1.24 9.41
C ASP A 30 7.28 -0.75 10.75
N LYS A 31 7.02 0.53 11.07
CA LYS A 31 7.52 1.14 12.30
C LYS A 31 6.90 0.54 13.57
N ASN A 32 5.79 -0.17 13.43
CA ASN A 32 5.12 -0.83 14.55
C ASN A 32 5.52 -2.31 14.71
N ASP A 33 6.34 -2.84 13.80
CA ASP A 33 6.87 -4.19 13.91
C ASP A 33 8.14 -4.18 14.76
N ILE A 34 8.02 -4.68 16.00
CA ILE A 34 9.11 -4.71 17.00
C ILE A 34 10.33 -5.47 16.47
N ASP A 35 10.11 -6.48 15.64
CA ASP A 35 11.16 -7.29 15.02
C ASP A 35 11.81 -6.63 13.79
N GLY A 36 11.21 -5.56 13.25
CA GLY A 36 11.69 -4.85 12.05
C GLY A 36 11.72 -5.69 10.76
N LYS A 37 10.99 -6.80 10.71
CA LYS A 37 10.99 -7.76 9.59
C LYS A 37 9.88 -7.48 8.57
N ARG A 38 8.83 -6.75 8.98
CA ARG A 38 7.68 -6.43 8.13
C ARG A 38 7.95 -5.17 7.33
N SER A 39 7.51 -5.20 6.08
CA SER A 39 7.47 -4.04 5.21
C SER A 39 6.03 -3.57 5.01
N VAL A 40 5.85 -2.26 4.88
CA VAL A 40 4.62 -1.66 4.36
C VAL A 40 4.87 -1.18 2.94
N PHE A 41 3.84 -1.31 2.11
CA PHE A 41 3.87 -0.98 0.70
C PHE A 41 3.10 0.32 0.51
N VAL A 42 3.72 1.32 -0.09
CA VAL A 42 3.12 2.64 -0.28
C VAL A 42 2.73 2.80 -1.74
N PHE A 43 1.45 2.99 -1.98
CA PHE A 43 0.89 3.24 -3.31
C PHE A 43 0.57 4.72 -3.49
N GLU A 44 0.67 5.18 -4.73
CA GLU A 44 0.14 6.49 -5.12
C GLU A 44 -1.38 6.52 -4.83
N TYR A 45 -1.86 7.61 -4.26
CA TYR A 45 -3.29 7.80 -4.10
C TYR A 45 -3.95 7.98 -5.46
N SER A 46 -5.03 7.23 -5.71
CA SER A 46 -5.97 7.51 -6.78
C SER A 46 -7.41 7.27 -6.29
N LYS A 47 -8.37 7.96 -6.91
CA LYS A 47 -9.79 7.78 -6.60
C LYS A 47 -10.23 6.34 -6.85
N GLU A 48 -9.77 5.75 -7.97
CA GLU A 48 -10.03 4.35 -8.32
C GLU A 48 -9.49 3.38 -7.27
N LEU A 49 -8.27 3.61 -6.76
CA LEU A 49 -7.69 2.78 -5.71
C LEU A 49 -8.50 2.88 -4.41
N MET A 50 -8.94 4.09 -4.04
CA MET A 50 -9.79 4.27 -2.86
C MET A 50 -11.13 3.57 -2.97
N GLU A 51 -11.82 3.72 -4.11
CA GLU A 51 -13.11 3.06 -4.36
C GLU A 51 -12.96 1.55 -4.27
N LYS A 52 -11.91 1.00 -4.87
CA LYS A 52 -11.60 -0.43 -4.80
C LYS A 52 -11.36 -0.95 -3.39
N LEU A 53 -10.66 -0.18 -2.55
CA LEU A 53 -10.40 -0.57 -1.16
C LEU A 53 -11.66 -0.48 -0.28
N MET A 54 -12.69 0.24 -0.74
CA MET A 54 -13.99 0.34 -0.06
C MET A 54 -15.01 -0.69 -0.55
N GLU A 55 -14.83 -1.30 -1.73
CA GLU A 55 -15.64 -2.41 -2.20
C GLU A 55 -15.40 -3.65 -1.30
N LYS A 56 -16.49 -4.13 -0.67
CA LYS A 56 -16.50 -5.29 0.23
C LYS A 56 -16.54 -6.61 -0.52
#